data_AF-A0A843G4K5-F1
#
_entry.id   AF-A0A843G4K5-F1
#
_cell.length_a   1.000
_cell.length_b   1.000
_cell.length_c   1.000
_cell.angle_alpha   90.00
_cell.angle_beta   90.00
_cell.angle_gamma   90.00
#
_symmetry.space_group_name_H-M   'P 1'
#
loop_
_entity.id
_entity.type
_entity.pdbx_description
1 polymer ?
#
loop_
_entity_poly.entity_id
_entity_poly.type
_entity_poly.pdbx_seq_one_letter_code
_entity_poly.pdbx_strand_id
1 'polypeptide(L)'
;MTDWSPIFISMKTASVSIFITFFVGLIVAWGLVKMKNDTGKIVLDGIFTLPLVLPPTVVGFFLLWIFGVRGPIGSFFIDFFA
;
A
#
# COMPACT_ATOMS: atom_id res chain seq x y z
N MET A 1 9.15 23.29 -25.27
CA MET A 1 9.44 23.29 -23.82
C MET A 1 9.13 21.88 -23.34
N THR A 2 10.16 21.05 -23.18
CA THR A 2 9.98 19.67 -22.73
C THR A 2 10.05 19.70 -21.21
N ASP A 3 8.89 19.61 -20.55
CA ASP A 3 8.83 19.59 -19.10
C ASP A 3 9.26 18.20 -18.59
N TRP A 4 10.53 18.08 -18.20
CA TRP A 4 11.09 16.86 -17.60
C TRP A 4 10.61 16.63 -16.15
N SER A 5 9.81 17.54 -15.60
CA SER A 5 9.28 17.52 -14.24
C SER A 5 8.56 16.20 -13.87
N PRO A 6 7.66 15.64 -14.71
CA PRO A 6 6.94 14.41 -14.38
C PRO A 6 7.87 13.21 -14.21
N ILE A 7 8.98 13.16 -14.96
CA ILE A 7 9.97 12.08 -14.87
C ILE A 7 10.66 12.15 -13.51
N PHE A 8 11.05 13.34 -13.08
CA PHE A 8 11.72 13.53 -11.80
C PHE A 8 10.80 13.22 -10.60
N ILE A 9 9.53 13.66 -10.67
CA ILE A 9 8.53 13.36 -9.64
C ILE A 9 8.22 11.86 -9.58
N SER A 10 8.09 11.19 -10.74
CA SER A 10 7.84 9.75 -10.80
C SER A 10 9.02 8.97 -10.22
N MET A 11 10.26 9.35 -10.56
CA MET A 11 11.45 8.71 -10.02
C MET A 11 11.53 8.86 -8.50
N LYS A 12 11.32 10.08 -7.98
CA LYS A 12 11.31 10.33 -6.52
C LYS A 12 10.24 9.49 -5.82
N THR A 13 9.02 9.48 -6.36
CA THR A 13 7.90 8.72 -5.79
C THR A 13 8.15 7.22 -5.84
N ALA A 14 8.65 6.70 -6.97
CA ALA A 14 8.97 5.29 -7.13
C ALA A 14 10.10 4.85 -6.18
N SER A 15 11.17 5.62 -6.06
CA SER A 15 12.28 5.30 -5.15
C SER A 15 11.83 5.20 -3.69
N VAL A 16 11.01 6.16 -3.22
CA VAL A 16 10.47 6.12 -1.85
C VAL A 16 9.51 4.96 -1.66
N SER A 17 8.62 4.73 -2.62
CA SER A 17 7.66 3.62 -2.57
C SER A 17 8.38 2.26 -2.52
N ILE A 18 9.38 2.04 -3.39
CA ILE A 18 10.18 0.81 -3.41
C ILE A 18 10.90 0.62 -2.08
N PHE A 19 11.53 1.67 -1.56
CA PHE A 19 12.25 1.58 -0.28
C PHE A 19 11.31 1.13 0.84
N ILE A 20 10.17 1.78 1.01
CA ILE A 20 9.20 1.44 2.06
C ILE A 20 8.67 0.01 1.86
N THR A 21 8.22 -0.31 0.65
CA THR A 21 7.61 -1.62 0.34
C THR A 21 8.63 -2.76 0.49
N PHE A 22 9.89 -2.51 0.16
CA PHE A 22 10.97 -3.50 0.31
C PHE A 22 11.18 -3.87 1.77
N PHE A 23 11.39 -2.89 2.66
CA PHE A 23 11.63 -3.17 4.08
C PHE A 23 10.39 -3.76 4.77
N VAL A 24 9.22 -3.17 4.56
CA VAL A 24 7.97 -3.65 5.17
C VAL A 24 7.64 -5.04 4.64
N GLY A 25 7.70 -5.24 3.32
CA GLY A 25 7.43 -6.54 2.69
C GLY A 25 8.38 -7.63 3.18
N LEU A 26 9.67 -7.32 3.35
CA LEU A 26 10.65 -8.27 3.86
C LEU A 26 10.37 -8.68 5.31
N ILE A 27 10.07 -7.71 6.19
CA ILE A 27 9.72 -7.98 7.59
C ILE A 27 8.47 -8.85 7.68
N VAL A 28 7.44 -8.52 6.90
CA VAL A 28 6.18 -9.26 6.85
C VAL A 28 6.41 -10.69 6.33
N ALA A 29 7.13 -10.85 5.23
CA ALA A 29 7.45 -12.16 4.66
C ALA A 29 8.23 -13.02 5.65
N TRP A 30 9.22 -12.45 6.33
CA TRP A 30 9.96 -13.14 7.37
C TRP A 30 9.07 -13.57 8.56
N GLY A 31 8.16 -12.69 8.97
CA GLY A 31 7.17 -12.98 10.01
C GLY A 31 6.23 -14.13 9.61
N LEU A 32 5.77 -14.18 8.37
CA LEU A 32 4.91 -15.22 7.83
C LEU A 32 5.59 -16.59 7.78
N VAL A 33 6.85 -16.64 7.35
CA VAL A 33 7.63 -17.88 7.32
C VAL A 33 7.86 -18.42 8.73
N LYS A 34 8.05 -17.54 9.72
CA LYS A 34 8.27 -17.92 11.13
C LYS A 34 6.98 -18.29 11.86
N MET A 35 5.81 -17.95 11.32
CA MET A 35 4.52 -18.24 11.94
C MET A 35 4.23 -19.74 11.91
N LYS A 36 3.96 -20.32 13.08
CA LYS A 36 3.59 -21.73 13.24
C LYS A 36 2.09 -22.01 13.04
N ASN A 37 1.26 -20.97 13.01
CA ASN A 37 -0.19 -21.11 12.84
C ASN A 37 -0.54 -21.15 11.34
N ASP A 38 -0.83 -22.33 10.82
CA ASP A 38 -1.10 -22.55 9.40
C ASP A 38 -2.32 -21.78 8.90
N THR A 39 -3.39 -21.68 9.70
CA THR A 39 -4.59 -20.93 9.29
C THR A 39 -4.30 -19.44 9.14
N GLY A 40 -3.56 -18.85 10.09
CA GLY A 40 -3.19 -17.44 10.02
C GLY A 40 -2.30 -17.14 8.82
N LYS A 41 -1.36 -18.05 8.52
CA LYS A 41 -0.46 -17.94 7.36
C LYS A 41 -1.25 -17.96 6.05
N ILE A 42 -2.18 -18.88 5.88
CA ILE A 42 -3.02 -18.98 4.67
C ILE A 42 -3.85 -17.70 4.46
N VAL A 43 -4.44 -17.15 5.53
CA VAL A 43 -5.24 -15.92 5.43
C VAL A 43 -4.36 -14.73 5.03
N LEU A 44 -3.20 -14.56 5.66
CA LEU A 44 -2.27 -13.48 5.32
C LEU A 44 -1.73 -13.62 3.90
N ASP A 45 -1.31 -14.82 3.48
CA ASP A 45 -0.87 -15.08 2.10
C ASP A 45 -1.98 -14.75 1.09
N GLY A 46 -3.23 -15.08 1.42
CA GLY A 46 -4.41 -14.66 0.68
C GLY A 46 -4.49 -13.14 0.56
N ILE A 47 -4.43 -12.41 1.68
CA ILE A 47 -4.50 -10.94 1.68
C ILE A 47 -3.39 -10.31 0.84
N PHE A 48 -2.16 -10.81 0.89
CA PHE A 48 -1.05 -10.27 0.08
C PHE A 48 -1.18 -10.59 -1.40
N THR A 49 -1.87 -11.68 -1.77
CA THR A 49 -2.12 -12.06 -3.16
C THR A 49 -3.41 -11.46 -3.73
N LEU A 50 -4.35 -11.02 -2.87
CA LEU A 50 -5.61 -10.39 -3.29
C LEU A 50 -5.43 -9.23 -4.29
N PRO A 51 -4.52 -8.26 -4.10
CA PRO A 51 -4.35 -7.16 -5.05
C PRO A 51 -3.90 -7.60 -6.44
N LEU A 52 -3.25 -8.77 -6.56
CA LEU A 52 -2.78 -9.32 -7.83
C LEU A 52 -3.92 -9.96 -8.62
N VAL A 53 -4.89 -10.57 -7.94
CA VAL A 53 -6.07 -11.18 -8.57
C VAL A 53 -7.19 -10.18 -8.81
N LEU A 54 -7.22 -9.08 -8.05
CA LEU A 54 -8.18 -8.00 -8.23
C LEU A 54 -7.76 -7.05 -9.35
N PRO A 55 -8.72 -6.44 -10.07
CA PRO A 55 -8.43 -5.36 -11.01
C PRO A 55 -7.75 -4.17 -10.30
N PRO A 56 -6.82 -3.46 -10.96
CA PRO A 56 -6.13 -2.31 -10.38
C PRO A 56 -7.10 -1.16 -10.04
N THR A 57 -8.26 -1.11 -10.71
CA THR A 57 -9.33 -0.14 -10.42
C THR A 57 -9.96 -0.37 -9.05
N VAL A 58 -10.12 -1.62 -8.62
CA VAL A 58 -10.67 -1.97 -7.29
C VAL A 58 -9.66 -1.62 -6.20
N VAL A 59 -8.38 -1.87 -6.44
CA VAL A 59 -7.28 -1.43 -5.55
C VAL A 59 -7.31 0.09 -5.41
N GLY A 60 -7.48 0.83 -6.51
CA GLY A 60 -7.66 2.28 -6.51
C GLY A 60 -8.89 2.74 -5.70
N PHE A 61 -10.02 2.04 -5.84
CA PHE A 61 -11.24 2.33 -5.06
C PHE A 61 -11.01 2.12 -3.56
N PHE A 62 -10.34 1.05 -3.13
CA PHE A 62 -9.99 0.85 -1.72
C PHE A 62 -9.09 1.97 -1.20
N LEU A 63 -8.11 2.41 -2.00
CA LEU A 63 -7.26 3.53 -1.64
C LEU A 63 -8.09 4.81 -1.45
N LEU A 64 -9.01 5.11 -2.37
CA LEU A 64 -9.92 6.25 -2.25
C LEU A 64 -10.87 6.12 -1.05
N TRP A 65 -11.34 4.92 -0.73
CA TRP A 65 -12.21 4.70 0.41
C TRP A 65 -11.48 4.93 1.74
N ILE A 66 -10.20 4.56 1.82
CA ILE A 66 -9.36 4.74 3.02
C ILE A 66 -8.89 6.19 3.16
N PHE A 67 -8.32 6.76 2.10
CA PHE A 67 -7.69 8.09 2.08
C PHE A 67 -8.62 9.22 1.65
N GLY A 68 -9.85 8.92 1.22
CA GLY A 68 -10.83 9.92 0.83
C GLY A 68 -11.27 10.78 2.01
N VAL A 69 -11.82 11.96 1.72
CA VAL A 69 -12.27 12.97 2.71
C VAL A 69 -13.20 12.38 3.79
N ARG A 70 -14.07 11.44 3.40
CA ARG A 70 -15.00 10.73 4.31
C ARG A 70 -14.48 9.37 4.79
N GLY A 71 -13.27 9.01 4.39
CA GLY A 71 -12.59 7.77 4.79
C GLY A 71 -11.93 7.91 6.16
N PRO A 72 -11.59 6.79 6.82
CA PRO A 72 -11.06 6.79 8.18
C PRO A 72 -9.73 7.57 8.32
N ILE A 73 -8.87 7.52 7.29
CA ILE A 73 -7.62 8.28 7.30
C ILE A 73 -7.92 9.75 6.95
N GLY A 74 -8.75 10.00 5.94
CA GLY A 74 -9.08 11.38 5.55
C GLY A 74 -9.80 12.18 6.64
N SER A 75 -10.74 11.56 7.37
CA SER A 75 -11.39 12.19 8.51
C SER A 75 -10.40 12.47 9.63
N PHE A 76 -9.49 11.53 9.92
CA PHE A 76 -8.42 11.75 10.90
C PHE A 76 -7.52 12.94 10.53
N PHE A 77 -7.15 13.09 9.26
CA PHE A 77 -6.39 14.25 8.81
C PHE A 77 -7.18 15.56 8.93
N ILE A 78 -8.47 15.55 8.63
CA ILE A 78 -9.32 16.73 8.78
C ILE A 78 -9.44 17.11 10.26
N ASP A 79 -9.73 16.15 11.13
CA ASP A 79 -9.87 16.40 12.57
C ASP A 79 -8.53 16.79 13.24
N PHE A 80 -7.39 16.36 12.69
CA PHE A 80 -6.07 16.65 13.27
C PHE A 80 -5.47 17.98 12.78
N PHE A 81 -5.79 18.42 11.55
CA PHE A 81 -5.28 19.66 10.97
C PHE A 81 -6.28 20.83 10.93
N ALA A 82 -7.57 20.59 11.18
CA ALA A 82 -8.59 21.64 11.39
C ALA A 82 -8.58 22.17 12.83
#